data_AF-A0A937N389-F1
#
_entry.id   AF-A0A937N389-F1
#
_cell.length_a   1.000
_cell.length_b   1.000
_cell.length_c   1.000
_cell.angle_alpha   90.00
_cell.angle_beta   90.00
_cell.angle_gamma   90.00
#
_symmetry.space_group_name_H-M   'P 1'
#
loop_
_entity.id
_entity.type
_entity.pdbx_description
1 polymer ?
#
loop_
_entity_poly.entity_id
_entity_poly.type
_entity_poly.pdbx_seq_one_letter_code
_entity_poly.pdbx_strand_id
1 'polypeptide(L)'
;MRFTKRRKAKDRRDGCGFLILTCLFTCFFLVLNSALVAKAYPTLAQLGPELLSHPRVKQIMMFVGPVVLVFVEWWLADLVVDLLTPKRKTQ
;
A
#
# COMPACT_ATOMS: atom_id res chain seq x y z
N MET A 1 -13.32 -49.66 -10.12
CA MET A 1 -12.34 -48.56 -10.19
C MET A 1 -12.85 -47.46 -11.12
N ARG A 2 -13.26 -46.30 -10.59
CA ARG A 2 -13.44 -45.08 -11.40
C ARG A 2 -12.89 -43.91 -10.59
N PHE A 3 -11.66 -43.52 -10.94
CA PHE A 3 -10.97 -42.39 -10.34
C PHE A 3 -11.69 -41.09 -10.71
N THR A 4 -12.18 -40.40 -9.68
CA THR A 4 -12.69 -39.04 -9.72
C THR A 4 -11.58 -38.09 -10.16
N LYS A 5 -11.63 -37.66 -11.42
CA LYS A 5 -10.69 -36.68 -11.97
C LYS A 5 -11.12 -35.27 -11.53
N ARG A 6 -10.76 -34.88 -10.31
CA ARG A 6 -10.72 -33.45 -9.93
C ARG A 6 -9.40 -32.84 -10.39
N ARG A 7 -9.49 -31.56 -10.77
CA ARG A 7 -8.43 -30.56 -11.05
C ARG A 7 -7.90 -30.59 -12.50
N LYS A 8 -7.62 -29.46 -13.16
CA LYS A 8 -7.35 -28.07 -12.72
C LYS A 8 -7.95 -27.08 -13.72
N ALA A 9 -8.69 -26.08 -13.26
CA ALA A 9 -8.86 -24.84 -14.01
C ALA A 9 -7.56 -24.05 -13.84
N LYS A 10 -6.77 -23.93 -14.91
CA LYS A 10 -5.54 -23.16 -14.94
C LYS A 10 -5.60 -22.16 -16.10
N ASP A 11 -4.97 -21.01 -15.89
CA ASP A 11 -4.37 -20.13 -16.91
C ASP A 11 -5.31 -19.25 -17.75
N ARG A 12 -5.64 -18.06 -17.23
CA ARG A 12 -5.82 -16.77 -17.97
C ARG A 12 -6.31 -15.58 -17.12
N ARG A 13 -6.57 -15.78 -15.82
CA ARG A 13 -7.10 -14.75 -14.90
C ARG A 13 -6.07 -14.14 -13.94
N ASP A 14 -4.79 -14.47 -14.08
CA ASP A 14 -3.75 -14.05 -13.13
C ASP A 14 -3.52 -12.53 -13.12
N GLY A 15 -3.72 -11.84 -14.26
CA GLY A 15 -3.59 -10.38 -14.32
C GLY A 15 -4.75 -9.62 -13.66
N CYS A 16 -6.00 -9.93 -14.04
CA CYS A 16 -7.16 -9.17 -13.55
C CYS A 16 -7.43 -9.41 -12.06
N GLY A 17 -7.27 -10.66 -11.58
CA GLY A 17 -7.40 -10.96 -10.16
C GLY A 17 -6.32 -10.27 -9.32
N PHE A 18 -5.07 -10.24 -9.81
CA PHE A 18 -3.98 -9.52 -9.17
C PHE A 18 -4.25 -8.01 -9.11
N LEU A 19 -4.68 -7.39 -10.21
CA LEU A 19 -5.03 -5.96 -10.25
C LEU A 19 -6.18 -5.60 -9.29
N ILE A 20 -7.20 -6.45 -9.20
CA ILE A 20 -8.31 -6.22 -8.26
C ILE A 20 -7.80 -6.32 -6.83
N LEU A 21 -6.98 -7.33 -6.53
CA LEU A 21 -6.42 -7.51 -5.19
C LEU A 21 -5.51 -6.35 -4.78
N THR A 22 -4.61 -5.90 -5.66
CA THR A 22 -3.73 -4.76 -5.39
C THR A 22 -4.51 -3.46 -5.24
N CYS A 23 -5.57 -3.27 -6.02
CA CYS A 23 -6.47 -2.12 -5.89
C CYS A 23 -7.21 -2.14 -4.55
N LEU A 24 -7.81 -3.27 -4.16
CA LEU A 24 -8.48 -3.40 -2.86
C LEU A 24 -7.52 -3.19 -1.68
N PHE A 25 -6.32 -3.73 -1.77
CA PHE A 25 -5.28 -3.53 -0.76
C PHE A 25 -4.89 -2.06 -0.67
N THR A 26 -4.61 -1.41 -1.80
CA THR A 26 -4.29 0.02 -1.85
C THR A 26 -5.40 0.89 -1.27
N CYS A 27 -6.66 0.60 -1.60
CA CYS A 27 -7.82 1.29 -1.02
C CYS A 27 -7.89 1.11 0.50
N PHE A 28 -7.65 -0.11 1.00
CA PHE A 28 -7.63 -0.38 2.43
C PHE A 28 -6.53 0.41 3.15
N PHE A 29 -5.31 0.42 2.60
CA PHE A 29 -4.20 1.20 3.14
C PHE A 29 -4.47 2.71 3.10
N LEU A 30 -5.08 3.22 2.03
CA LEU A 30 -5.51 4.63 1.95
C LEU A 30 -6.44 5.00 3.11
N VAL A 31 -7.41 4.15 3.44
CA VAL A 31 -8.34 4.40 4.56
C VAL A 31 -7.59 4.39 5.90
N LEU A 32 -6.73 3.39 6.13
CA LEU A 32 -5.93 3.31 7.35
C LEU A 32 -4.99 4.51 7.49
N ASN A 33 -4.31 4.90 6.42
CA ASN A 33 -3.39 6.03 6.39
C ASN A 33 -4.13 7.35 6.57
N SER A 34 -5.35 7.49 6.05
CA SER A 34 -6.22 8.65 6.31
C SER A 34 -6.54 8.77 7.80
N ALA A 35 -6.90 7.66 8.45
CA ALA A 35 -7.16 7.64 9.89
C ALA A 35 -5.89 7.96 10.70
N LEU A 36 -4.74 7.41 10.28
CA LEU A 36 -3.45 7.63 10.93
C LEU A 36 -3.03 9.10 10.82
N VAL A 37 -3.11 9.69 9.63
CA VAL A 37 -2.80 11.11 9.41
C VAL A 37 -3.74 12.00 10.23
N ALA A 38 -5.05 11.72 10.26
CA ALA A 38 -5.99 12.50 11.06
C ALA A 38 -5.66 12.48 12.57
N LYS A 39 -5.13 11.36 13.08
CA LYS A 39 -4.71 11.21 14.48
C LYS A 39 -3.32 11.79 14.76
N ALA A 40 -2.38 11.65 13.84
CA ALA A 40 -1.00 12.11 13.99
C ALA A 40 -0.82 13.61 13.73
N TYR A 41 -1.63 14.18 12.82
CA TYR A 41 -1.57 15.59 12.45
C TYR A 41 -1.64 16.57 13.65
N PRO A 42 -2.58 16.46 14.60
CA PRO A 42 -2.62 17.39 15.74
C PRO A 42 -1.33 17.35 16.57
N THR A 43 -0.73 16.18 16.77
CA THR A 43 0.55 16.04 17.49
C THR A 43 1.71 16.64 16.69
N LEU A 44 1.75 16.40 15.37
CA LEU A 44 2.75 16.99 14.48
C LEU A 44 2.63 18.51 14.38
N ALA A 45 1.40 19.05 14.37
CA ALA A 45 1.16 20.48 14.32
C ALA A 45 1.54 21.20 15.63
N GLN A 46 1.53 20.49 16.76
CA GLN A 46 1.98 21.02 18.05
C GLN A 46 3.50 21.04 18.20
N LEU A 47 4.19 20.02 17.67
CA LEU A 47 5.66 19.87 17.76
C LEU A 47 6.41 20.54 16.60
N GLY A 48 5.71 20.82 15.51
CA GLY A 48 6.28 21.30 14.26
C GLY A 48 6.35 22.83 14.15
N PRO A 49 6.99 23.32 13.07
CA PRO A 49 7.04 24.75 12.76
C PRO A 49 5.64 25.34 12.55
N GLU A 50 5.51 26.65 12.79
CA GLU A 50 4.26 27.43 12.67
C GLU A 50 3.57 27.32 11.29
N LEU A 51 4.32 26.89 10.26
CA LEU A 51 3.77 26.58 8.94
C LEU A 51 2.74 25.42 8.98
N LEU A 52 2.88 24.46 9.90
CA LEU A 52 1.98 23.31 10.04
C LEU A 52 0.66 23.65 10.75
N SER A 53 0.57 24.81 11.41
CA SER A 53 -0.71 25.28 11.98
C SER A 53 -1.59 25.96 10.93
N HIS A 54 -1.06 26.25 9.74
CA HIS A 54 -1.83 26.90 8.69
C HIS A 54 -2.98 26.00 8.18
N PRO A 55 -4.20 26.55 8.04
CA PRO A 55 -5.38 25.77 7.65
C PRO A 55 -5.26 25.18 6.24
N ARG A 56 -4.53 25.84 5.32
CA ARG A 56 -4.25 25.33 3.98
C ARG A 56 -3.32 24.11 4.01
N VAL A 57 -2.32 24.11 4.88
CA VAL A 57 -1.37 23.00 5.04
C VAL A 57 -2.08 21.78 5.64
N LYS A 58 -2.98 22.00 6.60
CA LYS A 58 -3.85 20.94 7.15
C LYS A 58 -4.67 20.26 6.08
N GLN A 59 -5.32 21.04 5.21
CA GLN A 59 -6.11 20.48 4.12
C GLN A 59 -5.24 19.67 3.16
N ILE A 60 -4.08 20.20 2.76
CA ILE A 60 -3.15 19.48 1.87
C ILE A 60 -2.72 18.17 2.54
N MET A 61 -2.33 18.18 3.81
CA MET A 61 -1.87 16.96 4.47
C MET A 61 -2.96 15.90 4.65
N MET A 62 -4.21 16.29 4.87
CA MET A 62 -5.31 15.33 4.97
C MET A 62 -5.57 14.57 3.65
N PHE A 63 -5.26 15.18 2.51
CA PHE A 63 -5.43 14.55 1.19
C PHE A 63 -4.16 13.91 0.65
N VAL A 64 -3.04 14.62 0.73
CA VAL A 64 -1.75 14.19 0.17
C VAL A 64 -1.04 13.22 1.11
N GLY A 65 -1.17 13.40 2.43
CA GLY A 65 -0.52 12.55 3.43
C GLY A 65 -0.81 11.05 3.23
N PRO A 66 -2.09 10.63 3.10
CA PRO A 66 -2.42 9.23 2.90
C PRO A 66 -1.84 8.64 1.61
N VAL A 67 -1.82 9.43 0.53
CA VAL A 67 -1.27 9.01 -0.77
C VAL A 67 0.24 8.82 -0.68
N VAL A 68 0.94 9.76 -0.03
CA VAL A 68 2.39 9.67 0.19
C VAL A 68 2.74 8.45 1.06
N LEU A 69 1.97 8.19 2.12
CA LEU A 69 2.19 7.00 2.97
C LEU A 69 2.06 5.72 2.16
N VAL A 70 1.01 5.59 1.34
CA VAL A 70 0.84 4.44 0.46
C VAL A 70 2.02 4.26 -0.50
N PHE A 71 2.55 5.35 -1.05
CA PHE A 71 3.73 5.27 -1.91
C PHE A 71 4.96 4.73 -1.17
N VAL A 72 5.17 5.16 0.08
CA VAL A 72 6.25 4.65 0.94
C VAL A 72 6.04 3.19 1.30
N GLU A 73 4.80 2.77 1.59
CA GLU A 73 4.46 1.37 1.89
C GLU A 73 4.73 0.45 0.69
N TRP A 74 4.35 0.88 -0.52
CA TRP A 74 4.65 0.15 -1.74
C TRP A 74 6.15 0.10 -2.02
N TRP A 75 6.87 1.20 -1.78
CA TRP A 75 8.31 1.22 -1.94
C TRP A 75 9.02 0.28 -0.94
N LEU A 76 8.54 0.21 0.30
CA LEU A 76 9.01 -0.77 1.28
C LEU A 76 8.69 -2.20 0.86
N ALA A 77 7.51 -2.45 0.30
CA ALA A 77 7.15 -3.75 -0.23
C ALA A 77 8.10 -4.17 -1.37
N ASP A 78 8.38 -3.28 -2.31
CA ASP A 78 9.35 -3.52 -3.39
C ASP A 78 10.76 -3.77 -2.83
N LEU A 79 11.21 -2.98 -1.85
CA LEU A 79 12.51 -3.18 -1.19
C LEU A 79 12.60 -4.54 -0.51
N VAL A 80 11.52 -4.97 0.16
CA VAL A 80 11.43 -6.28 0.82
C VAL A 80 11.43 -7.39 -0.23
N VAL A 81 10.70 -7.24 -1.34
CA VAL A 81 10.71 -8.21 -2.44
C VAL A 81 12.10 -8.31 -3.06
N ASP A 82 12.78 -7.19 -3.30
CA ASP A 82 14.13 -7.16 -3.85
C ASP A 82 15.15 -7.80 -2.90
N LEU A 83 15.00 -7.57 -1.59
CA LEU A 83 15.86 -8.16 -0.58
C LEU A 83 15.64 -9.67 -0.41
N LEU A 84 14.37 -10.11 -0.48
CA LEU A 84 13.98 -11.52 -0.30
C LEU A 84 14.17 -12.35 -1.57
N THR A 85 14.13 -11.73 -2.75
CA THR A 85 14.35 -12.44 -4.01
C THR A 85 15.84 -12.73 -4.14
N PRO A 86 16.29 -13.99 -3.92
CA PRO A 86 17.70 -14.29 -4.03
C PRO A 86 18.07 -14.05 -5.48
N LYS A 87 19.11 -13.24 -5.73
CA LYS A 87 19.77 -13.20 -7.04
C LYS A 87 20.16 -14.63 -7.39
N ARG A 88 19.34 -15.34 -8.17
CA ARG A 88 19.77 -16.55 -8.89
C ARG A 88 20.86 -16.07 -9.83
N LYS A 89 22.10 -16.16 -9.36
CA LYS A 89 23.26 -16.24 -10.23
C LYS A 89 23.04 -17.51 -11.04
N THR A 90 22.49 -17.36 -12.25
CA THR A 90 22.61 -18.36 -13.30
C THR A 90 24.10 -18.55 -13.51
N GLN A 91 24.64 -19.63 -12.94
CA GLN A 91 25.92 -20.20 -13.33
C GLN A 91 25.62 -21.38 -14.23
#